data_AF-A0A2U1KWI6-F1
#
_entry.id   AF-A0A2U1KWI6-F1
#
_cell.length_a   1.000
_cell.length_b   1.000
_cell.length_c   1.000
_cell.angle_alpha   90.00
_cell.angle_beta   90.00
_cell.angle_gamma   90.00
#
_symmetry.space_group_name_H-M   'P 1'
#
loop_
_entity.id
_entity.type
_entity.pdbx_description
1 polymer ?
#
loop_
_entity_poly.entity_id
_entity_poly.type
_entity_poly.pdbx_seq_one_letter_code
_entity_poly.pdbx_strand_id
1 'polypeptide(L)'
;MTTQVYQEIQEVLGDFNLEISLSHWSIVEYRYQQKFNKSPDYPSLGVTDVTQLHDKMGEKVVLFEKREWGETYVMSALVAKFRRKIRLRPLLKNYSI
;
A
#
# COMPACT_ATOMS: atom_id res chain seq x y z
N MET A 1 -17.07 -6.13 9.92
CA MET A 1 -16.01 -5.37 10.64
C MET A 1 -14.63 -5.57 10.01
N THR A 2 -14.26 -6.78 9.57
CA THR A 2 -12.98 -7.07 8.91
C THR A 2 -12.65 -6.19 7.71
N THR A 3 -13.65 -5.79 6.92
CA THR A 3 -13.46 -4.93 5.74
C THR A 3 -13.04 -3.49 6.09
N GLN A 4 -13.37 -2.99 7.28
CA GLN A 4 -13.09 -1.60 7.66
C GLN A 4 -11.60 -1.36 7.88
N VAL A 5 -10.92 -2.24 8.62
CA VAL A 5 -9.47 -2.10 8.85
C VAL A 5 -8.70 -2.10 7.53
N TYR A 6 -9.09 -2.93 6.55
CA TYR A 6 -8.48 -2.91 5.22
C TYR A 6 -8.72 -1.61 4.46
N GLN A 7 -9.91 -1.02 4.56
CA GLN A 7 -10.20 0.28 3.94
C GLN A 7 -9.37 1.40 4.59
N GLU A 8 -9.31 1.41 5.92
CA GLU A 8 -8.54 2.37 6.71
C GLU A 8 -7.03 2.28 6.39
N ILE A 9 -6.47 1.06 6.28
CA ILE A 9 -5.08 0.85 5.85
C ILE A 9 -4.86 1.29 4.40
N GLN A 10 -5.78 0.97 3.50
CA GLN A 10 -5.70 1.41 2.10
C GLN A 10 -5.69 2.95 2.00
N GLU A 11 -6.48 3.62 2.84
CA GLU A 11 -6.54 5.08 2.91
C GLU A 11 -5.22 5.67 3.41
N VAL A 12 -4.64 5.12 4.47
CA VAL A 12 -3.31 5.53 4.98
C VAL A 12 -2.23 5.31 3.92
N LEU A 13 -2.25 4.18 3.22
CA LEU A 13 -1.35 3.91 2.09
C LEU A 13 -1.60 4.86 0.90
N GLY A 14 -2.79 5.45 0.79
CA GLY A 14 -3.10 6.49 -0.19
C GLY A 14 -2.48 7.84 0.15
N ASP A 15 -2.28 8.13 1.44
CA ASP A 15 -1.61 9.36 1.90
C ASP A 15 -0.10 9.34 1.62
N PHE A 16 0.48 8.15 1.44
CA PHE A 16 1.84 7.99 0.95
C PHE A 16 1.87 8.13 -0.57
N ASN A 17 2.40 9.26 -1.05
CA ASN A 17 2.64 9.49 -2.48
C ASN A 17 3.68 8.52 -3.10
N LEU A 18 4.42 7.81 -2.25
CA LEU A 18 5.48 6.88 -2.62
C LEU A 18 5.22 5.49 -2.06
N GLU A 19 6.00 4.52 -2.53
CA GLU A 19 6.04 3.21 -1.90
C GLU A 19 6.66 3.26 -0.51
N ILE A 20 6.19 2.39 0.37
CA ILE A 20 6.77 2.12 1.68
C ILE A 20 7.38 0.73 1.68
N SER A 21 8.56 0.60 2.24
CA SER A 21 9.10 -0.74 2.52
C SER A 21 8.30 -1.40 3.64
N LEU A 22 8.08 -2.71 3.53
CA LEU A 22 7.52 -3.52 4.62
C LEU A 22 8.38 -3.46 5.90
N SER A 23 9.68 -3.24 5.80
CA SER A 23 10.55 -3.03 6.98
C SER A 23 10.19 -1.76 7.77
N HIS A 24 9.57 -0.79 7.10
CA HIS A 24 9.10 0.48 7.68
C HIS A 24 7.60 0.49 7.95
N TRP A 25 6.96 -0.67 8.07
CA TRP A 25 5.51 -0.78 8.28
C TRP A 25 5.02 -0.07 9.54
N SER A 26 5.85 0.04 10.59
CA SER A 26 5.54 0.79 11.81
C SER A 26 5.17 2.26 11.54
N ILE A 27 5.66 2.85 10.44
CA ILE A 27 5.28 4.21 10.01
C ILE A 27 3.80 4.24 9.55
N VAL A 28 3.34 3.19 8.87
CA VAL A 28 1.94 3.05 8.43
C VAL A 28 1.04 2.92 9.65
N GLU A 29 1.43 2.11 10.64
CA GLU A 29 0.69 1.95 11.90
C GLU A 29 0.62 3.24 12.70
N TYR A 30 1.73 3.97 12.79
CA TYR A 30 1.76 5.29 13.41
C TYR A 30 0.80 6.26 12.71
N ARG A 31 0.81 6.32 11.38
CA ARG A 31 -0.13 7.17 10.61
C ARG A 31 -1.58 6.75 10.79
N TYR A 32 -1.84 5.45 10.80
CA TYR A 32 -3.16 4.91 11.08
C TYR A 32 -3.66 5.36 12.46
N GLN A 33 -2.83 5.25 13.49
CA GLN A 33 -3.17 5.69 14.84
C GLN A 33 -3.45 7.19 14.89
N GLN A 34 -2.64 8.02 14.24
CA GLN A 34 -2.88 9.46 14.16
C GLN A 34 -4.19 9.79 13.44
N LYS A 35 -4.54 9.04 12.39
CA LYS A 35 -5.70 9.31 11.54
C LYS A 35 -7.02 8.82 12.14
N PHE A 36 -7.03 7.63 12.73
CA PHE A 36 -8.25 7.00 13.24
C PHE A 36 -8.35 6.97 14.76
N ASN A 37 -7.34 7.51 15.45
CA ASN A 37 -7.25 7.56 16.91
C ASN A 37 -7.38 6.17 17.58
N LYS A 38 -6.91 5.12 16.90
CA LYS A 38 -6.93 3.73 17.35
C LYS A 38 -5.84 2.93 16.64
N SER A 39 -5.41 1.81 17.20
CA SER A 39 -4.49 0.88 16.52
C SER A 39 -5.22 -0.01 15.50
N PRO A 40 -4.55 -0.52 14.45
CA PRO A 40 -5.12 -1.55 13.60
C PRO A 40 -5.43 -2.82 14.40
N ASP A 41 -6.64 -3.34 14.26
CA ASP A 41 -7.06 -4.56 14.95
C ASP A 41 -6.75 -5.79 14.08
N TYR A 42 -5.48 -6.18 14.01
CA TYR A 42 -5.06 -7.39 13.31
C TYR A 42 -5.64 -8.70 13.89
N PRO A 43 -5.82 -8.86 15.21
CA PRO A 43 -6.45 -10.04 15.78
C PRO A 43 -7.84 -10.32 15.21
N SER A 44 -8.71 -9.31 15.06
CA SER A 44 -10.04 -9.53 14.46
C SER A 44 -10.01 -9.85 12.97
N LEU A 45 -8.89 -9.56 12.29
CA LEU A 45 -8.62 -9.97 10.92
C LEU A 45 -8.01 -11.39 10.84
N GLY A 46 -7.64 -11.99 11.97
CA GLY A 46 -6.95 -13.27 12.04
C GLY A 46 -5.63 -13.23 11.26
N VAL A 47 -4.89 -12.13 11.38
CA VAL A 47 -3.58 -11.95 10.74
C VAL A 47 -2.49 -11.94 11.80
N THR A 48 -1.40 -12.68 11.59
CA THR A 48 -0.28 -12.76 12.54
C THR A 48 0.93 -11.93 12.14
N ASP A 49 1.02 -11.53 10.86
CA ASP A 49 2.12 -10.73 10.34
C ASP A 49 1.65 -9.84 9.18
N VAL A 50 2.51 -8.91 8.79
CA VAL A 50 2.18 -7.95 7.75
C VAL A 50 2.04 -8.60 6.37
N THR A 51 2.78 -9.66 6.07
CA THR A 51 2.72 -10.32 4.75
C THR A 51 1.33 -10.92 4.54
N GLN A 52 0.81 -11.64 5.53
CA GLN A 52 -0.55 -12.19 5.50
C GLN A 52 -1.63 -11.10 5.42
N LEU A 53 -1.39 -9.93 6.02
CA LEU A 53 -2.32 -8.80 5.93
C LEU A 53 -2.48 -8.39 4.47
N HIS A 54 -1.36 -8.22 3.77
CA HIS A 54 -1.36 -7.80 2.37
C HIS A 54 -1.98 -8.86 1.45
N ASP A 55 -1.71 -10.15 1.69
CA ASP A 55 -2.34 -11.24 0.95
C ASP A 55 -3.87 -11.19 1.08
N LYS A 56 -4.39 -10.92 2.29
CA LYS A 56 -5.83 -10.76 2.53
C LYS A 56 -6.42 -9.48 1.94
N MET A 57 -5.63 -8.41 1.84
CA MET A 57 -6.06 -7.16 1.22
C MET A 57 -6.21 -7.29 -0.31
N GLY A 58 -5.51 -8.24 -0.93
CA GLY A 58 -5.61 -8.55 -2.35
C GLY A 58 -5.39 -7.32 -3.22
N GLU A 59 -6.29 -7.07 -4.17
CA GLU A 59 -6.18 -5.98 -5.16
C GLU A 59 -6.23 -4.55 -4.59
N LYS A 60 -6.45 -4.37 -3.28
CA LYS A 60 -6.45 -3.05 -2.63
C LYS A 60 -5.06 -2.44 -2.51
N VAL A 61 -4.05 -3.30 -2.48
CA VAL A 61 -2.64 -2.96 -2.32
C VAL A 61 -1.83 -3.61 -3.42
N VAL A 62 -0.65 -3.07 -3.68
CA VAL A 62 0.31 -3.63 -4.62
C VAL A 62 1.61 -3.87 -3.89
N LEU A 63 2.02 -5.13 -3.85
CA LEU A 63 3.34 -5.56 -3.39
C LEU A 63 4.27 -5.72 -4.57
N PHE A 64 5.53 -5.33 -4.40
CA PHE A 64 6.57 -5.59 -5.38
C PHE A 64 7.94 -5.62 -4.71
N GLU A 65 8.80 -6.49 -5.22
CA GLU A 65 10.17 -6.63 -4.75
C GLU A 65 11.10 -5.76 -5.60
N LYS A 66 11.94 -4.97 -4.95
CA LYS A 66 13.04 -4.28 -5.63
C LYS A 66 14.30 -5.10 -5.51
N ARG A 67 14.70 -5.75 -6.63
CA ARG A 67 15.91 -6.59 -6.72
C ARG A 67 17.18 -5.89 -6.25
N GLU A 68 17.29 -4.58 -6.45
CA GLU A 68 18.44 -3.78 -6.02
C GLU A 68 18.66 -3.81 -4.49
N TRP A 69 17.59 -4.00 -3.71
CA TRP A 69 17.60 -3.90 -2.25
C TRP A 69 17.16 -5.19 -1.56
N GLY A 70 16.71 -6.21 -2.32
CA GLY A 70 16.15 -7.46 -1.77
C GLY A 70 14.95 -7.22 -0.84
N GLU A 71 14.22 -6.13 -1.07
CA GLU A 71 13.23 -5.62 -0.12
C GLU A 71 11.87 -5.47 -0.80
N THR A 72 10.83 -5.84 -0.05
CA THR A 72 9.43 -5.77 -0.50
C THR A 72 8.83 -4.43 -0.13
N TYR A 73 8.21 -3.80 -1.12
CA TYR A 73 7.54 -2.52 -1.00
C TYR A 73 6.04 -2.67 -1.21
N VAL A 74 5.28 -1.79 -0.57
CA VAL A 74 3.83 -1.71 -0.65
C VAL A 74 3.39 -0.30 -1.03
N MET A 75 2.31 -0.23 -1.81
CA MET A 75 1.54 1.00 -2.03
C MET A 75 0.06 0.67 -2.21
N SER A 76 -0.82 1.68 -2.08
CA SER A 76 -2.23 1.50 -2.45
C SER A 76 -2.37 1.28 -3.96
N ALA A 77 -3.36 0.48 -4.37
CA ALA A 77 -3.61 0.22 -5.79
C ALA A 77 -3.94 1.49 -6.59
N LEU A 78 -4.53 2.50 -5.94
CA LEU A 78 -4.79 3.81 -6.54
C LEU A 78 -3.49 4.57 -6.84
N VAL A 79 -2.57 4.62 -5.88
CA VAL A 79 -1.24 5.23 -6.07
C VAL A 79 -0.47 4.49 -7.16
N ALA A 80 -0.50 3.15 -7.17
CA ALA A 80 0.12 2.35 -8.23
C ALA A 80 -0.44 2.70 -9.62
N LYS A 81 -1.76 2.76 -9.76
CA LYS A 81 -2.43 3.12 -11.02
C LYS A 81 -2.08 4.54 -11.47
N PHE A 82 -2.06 5.50 -10.54
CA PHE A 82 -1.70 6.88 -10.82
C PHE A 82 -0.25 7.01 -11.29
N ARG A 83 0.69 6.34 -10.61
CA ARG A 83 2.11 6.34 -10.99
C ARG A 83 2.36 5.65 -12.32
N ARG A 84 1.67 4.53 -12.59
CA ARG A 84 1.70 3.89 -13.91
C ARG A 84 1.24 4.86 -14.99
N LYS A 85 0.14 5.59 -14.78
CA LYS A 85 -0.36 6.60 -15.73
C LYS A 85 0.65 7.73 -15.96
N ILE A 86 1.32 8.22 -14.91
CA ILE A 86 2.36 9.26 -15.05
C ILE A 86 3.57 8.72 -15.82
N ARG A 87 4.08 7.54 -15.46
CA ARG A 87 5.25 6.94 -16.11
C ARG A 87 4.99 6.58 -17.58
N LEU A 88 3.76 6.21 -17.92
CA LEU A 88 3.35 5.94 -19.30
C LEU A 88 3.05 7.21 -20.11
N ARG A 89 2.78 8.36 -19.46
CA ARG A 89 2.41 9.61 -20.14
C ARG A 89 3.48 10.11 -21.13
N PRO A 90 4.79 10.10 -20.80
CA PRO A 90 5.84 10.45 -21.75
C PRO A 90 5.90 9.50 -22.96
N LEU A 91 5.65 8.20 -22.73
CA LEU A 91 5.68 7.19 -23.80
C LEU A 91 4.51 7.36 -24.78
N LEU A 92 3.32 7.73 -24.29
CA LEU A 92 2.15 7.97 -25.14
C LEU A 92 2.24 9.26 -25.98
N LYS A 93 3.04 10.25 -25.57
CA LYS A 93 3.28 11.46 -26.38
C LYS A 93 4.17 11.21 -27.61
N ASN A 94 4.90 10.10 -27.63
CA ASN A 94 5.79 9.73 -28.74
C ASN A 94 5.11 8.84 -29.79
N TYR A 95 3.81 8.56 -29.66
CA TYR A 95 3.00 7.79 -30.62
C TYR A 95 1.90 8.63 -31.27
N SER A 96 2.17 9.90 -31.55
CA SER A 96 1.38 10.66 -32.53
C SER A 96 1.95 10.39 -33.92
N ILE A 97 1.32 9.45 -34.64
CA ILE A 97 1.49 9.22 -36.08
C ILE A 97 0.84 10.38 -36.83
#